data_AF-A0A6J4I1G1-F1
#
_entry.id   AF-A0A6J4I1G1-F1
#
_cell.length_a   1.000
_cell.length_b   1.000
_cell.length_c   1.000
_cell.angle_alpha   90.00
_cell.angle_beta   90.00
_cell.angle_gamma   90.00
#
_symmetry.space_group_name_H-M   'P 1'
#
loop_
_entity.id
_entity.type
_entity.pdbx_description
1 polymer ?
#
loop_
_entity_poly.entity_id
_entity_poly.type
_entity_poly.pdbx_seq_one_letter_code
_entity_poly.pdbx_strand_id
1 'polypeptide(L)'
;MVAGLVLAGAAWGGTTGWRLYEATLLPQARSVPTHTPTPVVDPVVLREEGRRQRAVTDHIAAGNALLLGNQRAGAAEEYRRALTLDPSNMDARAGLQELGFQPPPGVAATPTVARPTPLPTVTPRLQR
;
A
#
# COMPACT_ATOMS: atom_id res chain seq x y z
N MET A 1 29.33 22.28 -54.98
CA MET A 1 30.19 21.33 -54.25
C MET A 1 30.08 21.42 -52.72
N VAL A 2 29.55 22.50 -52.13
CA VAL A 2 29.49 22.68 -50.65
C VAL A 2 28.40 21.82 -49.97
N ALA A 3 27.27 21.57 -50.63
CA ALA A 3 26.15 20.81 -50.06
C ALA A 3 26.46 19.32 -49.75
N GLY A 4 27.39 18.70 -50.49
CA GLY A 4 27.79 17.31 -50.25
C GLY A 4 28.61 17.12 -48.97
N LEU A 5 29.36 18.14 -48.55
CA LEU A 5 30.20 18.08 -47.35
C LEU A 5 29.40 18.21 -46.05
N VAL A 6 28.29 18.95 -46.07
CA VAL A 6 27.42 19.14 -44.88
C VAL A 6 26.69 17.84 -44.53
N LEU A 7 26.20 17.10 -45.53
CA LEU A 7 25.54 15.81 -45.32
C LEU A 7 26.52 14.73 -44.82
N ALA A 8 27.75 14.73 -45.34
CA ALA A 8 28.80 13.81 -44.87
C ALA A 8 29.21 14.08 -43.41
N GLY A 9 29.31 15.35 -42.99
CA GLY A 9 29.63 15.71 -41.60
C GLY A 9 28.54 15.31 -40.60
N ALA A 10 27.27 15.43 -40.97
CA ALA A 10 26.14 14.99 -40.14
C ALA A 10 26.08 13.46 -39.99
N ALA A 11 26.36 12.72 -41.07
CA ALA A 11 26.46 11.26 -41.02
C ALA A 11 27.66 10.79 -40.18
N TRP A 12 28.79 11.49 -40.26
CA TRP A 12 29.96 11.19 -39.45
C TRP A 12 29.70 11.46 -37.97
N GLY A 13 29.17 12.63 -37.61
CA GLY A 13 28.84 12.99 -36.23
C GLY A 13 27.79 12.09 -35.59
N GLY A 14 26.80 11.63 -36.38
CA GLY A 14 25.81 10.66 -35.92
C GLY A 14 26.41 9.29 -35.62
N THR A 15 27.30 8.79 -36.47
CA THR A 15 27.91 7.46 -36.29
C THR A 15 28.98 7.45 -35.20
N THR A 16 29.82 8.50 -35.08
CA THR A 16 30.75 8.61 -33.94
C THR A 16 30.03 8.89 -32.64
N GLY A 17 28.97 9.71 -32.65
CA GLY A 17 28.13 9.95 -31.49
C GLY A 17 27.46 8.66 -30.99
N TRP A 18 26.91 7.85 -31.90
CA TRP A 18 26.32 6.55 -31.57
C TRP A 18 27.35 5.56 -31.02
N ARG A 19 28.56 5.51 -31.59
CA ARG A 19 29.64 4.66 -31.08
C ARG A 19 30.18 5.11 -29.73
N LEU A 20 30.25 6.42 -29.47
CA LEU A 20 30.60 6.98 -28.17
C LEU A 20 29.53 6.62 -27.13
N TYR A 21 28.25 6.70 -27.52
CA TYR A 21 27.13 6.28 -26.68
C TYR A 21 27.20 4.78 -26.33
N GLU A 22 27.43 3.91 -27.31
CA GLU A 22 27.60 2.46 -27.08
C GLU A 22 28.84 2.14 -26.22
N ALA A 23 29.96 2.83 -26.46
CA ALA A 23 31.21 2.52 -25.77
C ALA A 23 31.27 3.06 -24.33
N THR A 24 30.65 4.21 -24.06
CA THR A 24 30.80 4.89 -22.76
C THR A 24 29.53 4.93 -21.92
N LEU A 25 28.35 5.09 -22.54
CA LEU A 25 27.10 5.27 -21.82
C LEU A 25 26.36 3.95 -21.57
N LEU A 26 26.39 3.01 -22.52
CA LEU A 26 25.75 1.69 -22.36
C LEU A 26 26.30 0.87 -21.17
N PRO A 27 27.62 0.82 -20.91
CA PRO A 27 28.15 0.07 -19.76
C PRO A 27 27.78 0.68 -18.40
N GLN A 28 27.49 1.98 -18.37
CA GLN A 28 27.09 2.70 -17.15
C GLN A 28 25.58 2.68 -16.90
N ALA A 29 24.78 2.34 -17.91
CA ALA A 29 23.40 1.93 -17.75
C ALA A 29 23.34 0.53 -17.10
N ARG A 30 23.89 0.42 -15.88
CA ARG A 30 23.62 -0.72 -15.01
C ARG A 30 22.11 -0.75 -14.83
N SER A 31 21.47 -1.75 -15.41
CA SER A 31 20.17 -2.19 -14.95
C SER A 31 20.34 -2.46 -13.46
N VAL A 32 19.88 -1.53 -12.62
CA VAL A 32 19.65 -1.86 -11.22
C VAL A 32 18.72 -3.06 -11.31
N PRO A 33 19.12 -4.26 -10.86
CA PRO A 33 18.18 -5.34 -10.78
C PRO A 33 17.14 -4.88 -9.77
N THR A 34 16.03 -4.33 -10.27
CA THR A 34 14.79 -4.11 -9.54
C THR A 34 14.17 -5.48 -9.30
N HIS A 35 14.92 -6.37 -8.65
CA HIS A 35 14.33 -7.24 -7.66
C HIS A 35 13.94 -6.33 -6.51
N THR A 36 12.90 -5.52 -6.71
CA THR A 36 12.02 -5.21 -5.61
C THR A 36 11.44 -6.57 -5.27
N PRO A 37 11.81 -7.22 -4.15
CA PRO A 37 11.01 -8.34 -3.68
C PRO A 37 9.66 -7.71 -3.37
N THR A 38 8.77 -7.63 -4.35
CA THR A 38 7.36 -7.48 -4.07
C THR A 38 7.06 -8.73 -3.25
N PRO A 39 6.73 -8.60 -1.96
CA PRO A 39 6.27 -9.76 -1.22
C PRO A 39 5.07 -10.26 -2.01
N VAL A 40 5.21 -11.42 -2.64
CA VAL A 40 4.09 -12.08 -3.31
C VAL A 40 3.19 -12.53 -2.18
N VAL A 41 2.31 -11.64 -1.76
CA VAL A 41 1.30 -11.96 -0.75
C VAL A 41 0.45 -13.04 -1.37
N ASP A 42 0.33 -14.17 -0.68
CA ASP A 42 -0.41 -15.31 -1.18
C ASP A 42 -1.82 -14.87 -1.64
N PRO A 43 -2.23 -15.20 -2.88
CA PRO A 43 -3.50 -14.73 -3.42
C PRO A 43 -4.71 -15.26 -2.63
N VAL A 44 -4.53 -16.33 -1.86
CA VAL A 44 -5.55 -16.85 -0.93
C VAL A 44 -5.71 -15.92 0.27
N VAL A 45 -4.61 -15.46 0.87
CA VAL A 45 -4.61 -14.55 2.02
C VAL A 45 -5.28 -13.22 1.65
N LEU A 46 -4.97 -12.67 0.46
CA LEU A 46 -5.63 -11.45 -0.04
C LEU A 46 -7.16 -11.62 -0.19
N ARG A 47 -7.61 -12.79 -0.66
CA ARG A 47 -9.05 -13.07 -0.80
C ARG A 47 -9.73 -13.26 0.55
N GLU A 48 -9.04 -13.84 1.52
CA GLU A 48 -9.55 -13.99 2.88
C GLU A 48 -9.66 -12.65 3.59
N GLU A 49 -8.65 -11.81 3.45
CA GLU A 49 -8.66 -10.45 3.99
C GLU A 49 -9.79 -9.61 3.37
N GLY A 50 -9.96 -9.69 2.04
CA GLY A 50 -11.07 -9.03 1.37
C GLY A 50 -12.44 -9.56 1.82
N ARG A 51 -12.57 -10.85 2.13
CA ARG A 51 -13.80 -11.42 2.70
C ARG A 51 -14.07 -10.91 4.12
N ARG A 52 -13.03 -10.80 4.95
CA ARG A 52 -13.13 -10.22 6.30
C ARG A 52 -13.56 -8.76 6.25
N GLN A 53 -12.94 -7.96 5.39
CA GLN A 53 -13.28 -6.54 5.22
C GLN A 53 -14.73 -6.34 4.74
N ARG A 54 -15.20 -7.18 3.83
CA ARG A 54 -16.62 -7.17 3.41
C ARG A 54 -17.54 -7.50 4.57
N ALA A 55 -17.25 -8.56 5.32
CA ALA A 55 -18.06 -8.93 6.49
C ALA A 55 -18.11 -7.79 7.53
N VAL A 56 -17.00 -7.11 7.80
CA VAL A 56 -16.96 -5.91 8.67
C VAL A 56 -17.90 -4.82 8.13
N THR A 57 -17.80 -4.52 6.83
CA THR A 57 -18.62 -3.49 6.19
C THR A 57 -20.09 -3.84 6.21
N ASP A 58 -20.44 -5.10 5.99
CA ASP A 58 -21.81 -5.61 6.02
C ASP A 58 -22.43 -5.47 7.41
N HIS A 59 -21.68 -5.80 8.47
CA HIS A 59 -22.13 -5.61 9.85
C HIS A 59 -22.33 -4.13 10.20
N ILE A 60 -21.46 -3.23 9.74
CA ILE A 60 -21.63 -1.78 9.94
C ILE A 60 -22.88 -1.28 9.24
N ALA A 61 -23.10 -1.69 7.98
CA ALA A 61 -24.28 -1.32 7.21
C ALA A 61 -25.57 -1.84 7.86
N ALA A 62 -25.57 -3.08 8.36
CA ALA A 62 -26.69 -3.64 9.12
C ALA A 62 -26.96 -2.86 10.41
N GLY A 63 -25.91 -2.48 11.15
CA GLY A 63 -26.01 -1.62 12.34
C GLY A 63 -26.68 -0.29 12.01
N ASN A 64 -26.22 0.38 10.95
CA ASN A 64 -26.80 1.65 10.48
C ASN A 64 -28.28 1.49 10.09
N ALA A 65 -28.63 0.41 9.39
CA ALA A 65 -30.01 0.13 9.01
C ALA A 65 -30.91 -0.07 10.25
N LEU A 66 -30.40 -0.75 11.29
CA LEU A 66 -31.12 -0.93 12.55
C LEU A 66 -31.27 0.38 13.33
N LEU A 67 -30.30 1.30 13.24
CA LEU A 67 -30.44 2.66 13.79
C LEU A 67 -31.57 3.44 13.15
N LEU A 68 -31.67 3.40 11.82
CA LEU A 68 -32.78 4.03 11.09
C LEU A 68 -34.13 3.44 11.51
N GLY A 69 -34.16 2.14 11.86
CA GLY A 69 -35.33 1.47 12.43
C GLY A 69 -35.56 1.70 13.93
N ASN A 70 -34.79 2.58 14.59
CA ASN A 70 -34.79 2.83 16.04
C ASN A 70 -34.50 1.58 16.92
N GLN A 71 -33.92 0.53 16.33
CA GLN A 71 -33.56 -0.71 17.00
C GLN A 71 -32.14 -0.63 17.58
N ARG A 72 -31.95 0.27 18.55
CA ARG A 72 -30.63 0.60 19.11
C ARG A 72 -29.87 -0.61 19.68
N ALA A 73 -30.59 -1.55 20.31
CA ALA A 73 -29.98 -2.76 20.86
C ALA A 73 -29.45 -3.71 19.77
N GLY A 74 -30.20 -3.87 18.66
CA GLY A 74 -29.77 -4.66 17.51
C GLY A 74 -28.58 -4.02 16.79
N ALA A 75 -28.62 -2.70 16.62
CA ALA A 75 -27.52 -1.96 16.01
C ALA A 75 -26.21 -2.13 16.81
N ALA A 76 -26.29 -2.05 18.14
CA ALA A 76 -25.13 -2.26 19.00
C ALA A 76 -24.54 -3.67 18.85
N GLU A 77 -25.36 -4.69 18.66
CA GLU A 77 -24.88 -6.06 18.46
C GLU A 77 -24.12 -6.19 17.13
N GLU A 78 -24.62 -5.59 16.05
CA GLU A 78 -23.96 -5.61 14.75
C GLU A 78 -22.62 -4.85 14.77
N TYR A 79 -22.55 -3.69 15.43
CA TYR A 79 -21.26 -3.00 15.60
C TYR A 79 -20.26 -3.78 16.45
N ARG A 80 -20.71 -4.54 17.47
CA ARG A 80 -19.81 -5.44 18.21
C ARG A 80 -19.25 -6.53 17.30
N ARG A 81 -20.07 -7.12 16.43
CA ARG A 81 -19.61 -8.13 15.45
C ARG A 81 -18.62 -7.54 14.43
N ALA A 82 -18.81 -6.29 14.02
CA ALA A 82 -17.82 -5.60 13.21
C ALA A 82 -16.47 -5.45 13.95
N LEU A 83 -16.51 -5.07 15.24
CA LEU A 83 -15.30 -4.91 16.06
C LEU A 83 -14.63 -6.22 16.47
N THR A 84 -15.33 -7.36 16.47
CA THR A 84 -14.70 -8.68 16.69
C THR A 84 -13.92 -9.14 15.46
N LEU A 85 -14.33 -8.72 14.27
CA LEU A 85 -13.64 -9.00 13.01
C LEU A 85 -12.49 -8.02 12.76
N ASP A 86 -12.73 -6.73 12.98
CA ASP A 86 -11.73 -5.66 12.90
C ASP A 86 -11.81 -4.75 14.14
N PRO A 87 -10.96 -5.00 15.15
CA PRO A 87 -10.90 -4.19 16.36
C PRO A 87 -10.49 -2.73 16.10
N SER A 88 -9.86 -2.44 14.96
CA SER A 88 -9.39 -1.10 14.63
C SER A 88 -10.44 -0.24 13.91
N ASN A 89 -11.60 -0.82 13.59
CA ASN A 89 -12.63 -0.14 12.82
C ASN A 89 -13.23 1.07 13.57
N MET A 90 -12.97 2.26 13.04
CA MET A 90 -13.41 3.51 13.66
C MET A 90 -14.93 3.71 13.57
N ASP A 91 -15.56 3.27 12.48
CA ASP A 91 -16.99 3.48 12.23
C ASP A 91 -17.83 2.66 13.20
N ALA A 92 -17.49 1.39 13.39
CA ALA A 92 -18.18 0.53 14.36
C ALA A 92 -18.01 1.04 15.81
N ARG A 93 -16.83 1.57 16.14
CA ARG A 93 -16.58 2.17 17.46
C ARG A 93 -17.37 3.46 17.66
N ALA A 94 -17.46 4.31 16.64
CA ALA A 94 -18.26 5.53 16.66
C ALA A 94 -19.75 5.21 16.82
N GLY A 95 -20.27 4.21 16.08
CA GLY A 95 -21.65 3.76 16.19
C GLY A 95 -22.01 3.27 17.60
N LEU A 96 -21.13 2.51 18.26
CA LEU A 96 -21.35 2.12 19.67
C LEU A 96 -21.34 3.32 20.62
N GLN A 97 -20.42 4.27 20.43
CA GLN A 97 -20.31 5.46 21.26
C GLN A 97 -21.55 6.36 21.12
N GLU A 98 -22.05 6.56 19.90
CA GLU A 98 -23.29 7.31 19.63
C GLU A 98 -24.50 6.68 20.33
N LEU A 99 -24.51 5.35 20.41
CA LEU A 99 -25.54 4.61 21.12
C LEU A 99 -25.33 4.54 22.64
N GLY A 100 -24.20 4.99 23.15
CA GLY A 100 -23.83 4.88 24.57
C GLY A 100 -23.48 3.46 25.02
N PHE A 101 -23.16 2.55 24.08
CA PHE A 101 -22.69 1.21 24.41
C PHE A 101 -21.17 1.17 24.52
N GLN A 102 -20.68 0.41 25.51
CA GLN A 102 -19.26 0.15 25.66
C GLN A 102 -18.78 -0.78 24.54
N PRO A 103 -17.64 -0.49 23.87
CA PRO A 103 -17.00 -1.44 22.97
C PRO A 103 -16.57 -2.72 23.72
N PRO A 104 -16.43 -3.86 23.02
CA PRO A 104 -16.05 -5.11 23.65
C PRO A 104 -14.74 -4.97 24.45
N PRO A 105 -14.62 -5.61 25.64
CA PRO A 105 -13.38 -5.62 26.40
C PRO A 105 -12.25 -6.23 25.55
N GLY A 106 -11.16 -5.50 25.36
CA GLY A 106 -10.05 -5.86 24.47
C GLY A 106 -9.90 -4.97 23.24
N VAL A 107 -10.95 -4.26 22.83
CA VAL A 107 -10.91 -3.30 21.70
C VAL A 107 -10.53 -1.88 22.18
N ALA A 108 -10.80 -1.58 23.45
CA ALA A 108 -10.56 -0.27 24.06
C ALA A 108 -9.07 0.04 24.35
N ALA A 109 -8.17 -0.94 24.20
CA ALA A 109 -6.77 -0.82 24.57
C ALA A 109 -5.87 -1.27 23.43
N THR A 110 -5.74 -0.44 22.38
CA THR A 110 -4.45 -0.09 21.74
C THR A 110 -4.71 0.60 20.39
N PRO A 111 -4.49 1.92 20.26
CA PRO A 111 -3.84 2.41 19.06
C PRO A 111 -2.37 1.99 19.14
N THR A 112 -2.07 0.69 19.02
CA THR A 112 -0.71 0.23 18.68
C THR A 112 -0.60 0.48 17.21
N VAL A 113 -0.45 1.77 16.87
CA VAL A 113 0.22 2.19 15.65
C VAL A 113 1.49 1.36 15.64
N ALA A 114 1.52 0.36 14.76
CA ALA A 114 2.72 -0.41 14.50
C ALA A 114 3.78 0.62 14.17
N ARG A 115 4.69 0.86 15.12
CA ARG A 115 5.86 1.69 14.91
C ARG A 115 6.51 1.14 13.64
N PRO A 116 6.69 1.92 12.57
CA PRO A 116 7.37 1.43 11.39
C PRO A 116 8.71 0.89 11.87
N THR A 117 8.95 -0.39 11.65
CA THR A 117 10.22 -1.04 11.93
C THR A 117 11.28 -0.15 11.28
N PRO A 118 12.23 0.44 12.03
CA PRO A 118 13.29 1.19 11.39
C PRO A 118 14.00 0.22 10.46
N LEU A 119 13.93 0.50 9.14
CA LEU A 119 14.67 -0.22 8.13
C LEU A 119 16.13 -0.33 8.60
N PRO A 120 16.79 -1.49 8.47
CA PRO A 120 18.21 -1.57 8.79
C PRO A 120 18.94 -0.59 7.88
N THR A 121 19.42 0.53 8.43
CA THR A 121 20.34 1.43 7.76
C THR A 121 21.59 0.62 7.44
N VAL A 122 21.71 0.14 6.21
CA VAL A 122 22.94 -0.43 5.68
C VAL A 122 23.92 0.72 5.55
N THR A 123 24.66 1.02 6.61
CA THR A 123 25.76 1.98 6.56
C THR A 123 26.88 1.36 5.73
N PRO A 124 27.24 1.89 4.55
CA PRO A 124 28.38 1.39 3.81
C PRO A 124 29.64 1.69 4.64
N ARG A 125 30.24 0.62 5.18
CA ARG A 125 31.52 0.70 5.89
C ARG A 125 32.58 1.05 4.85
N LEU A 126 32.97 2.32 4.78
CA LEU A 126 34.16 2.77 4.04
C LEU A 126 35.34 1.95 4.53
N GLN A 127 35.74 0.95 3.75
CA GLN A 127 37.01 0.28 3.95
C GLN A 127 38.10 1.31 3.65
N ARG A 128 38.93 1.57 4.66
CA ARG A 128 40.13 2.40 4.58
C ARG A 128 41.22 1.68 3.82
#